data_AF-A0AAV9AKL7-F1
#
_entry.id   AF-A0AAV9AKL7-F1
#
_cell.length_a   1.000
_cell.length_b   1.000
_cell.length_c   1.000
_cell.angle_alpha   90.00
_cell.angle_beta   90.00
_cell.angle_gamma   90.00
#
_symmetry.space_group_name_H-M   'P 1'
#
loop_
_entity.id
_entity.type
_entity.pdbx_description
1 polymer ?
#
loop_
_entity_poly.entity_id
_entity_poly.type
_entity_poly.pdbx_seq_one_letter_code
_entity_poly.pdbx_strand_id
1 'polypeptide(L)' 'MNGEVRHINFLTKTKPRVLLVTGSSLKPCENPIGDQYLLKSIKNKIDYCCLHSIKIFYNLALLDTEMAGF' A
#
# COMPACT_ATOMS: atom_id res chain seq x y z
N MET A 1 36.12 -4.45 -2.61
CA MET A 1 35.45 -5.69 -3.06
C MET A 1 34.06 -5.69 -2.44
N ASN A 2 33.10 -5.01 -3.06
CA ASN A 2 31.77 -4.84 -2.48
C ASN A 2 30.84 -5.88 -3.08
N GLY A 3 30.49 -6.89 -2.29
CA GLY A 3 29.64 -8.00 -2.69
C GLY A 3 28.22 -7.51 -3.00
N GLU A 4 27.85 -7.50 -4.28
CA GLU A 4 26.45 -7.54 -4.68
C GLU A 4 25.85 -8.87 -4.19
N VAL A 5 25.18 -8.86 -3.05
CA VAL A 5 24.34 -9.98 -2.63
C VAL A 5 23.08 -9.94 -3.50
N ARG A 6 23.15 -10.61 -4.65
CA ARG A 6 22.00 -10.78 -5.55
C ARG A 6 21.03 -11.76 -4.91
N HIS A 7 20.00 -11.24 -4.24
CA HIS A 7 18.93 -12.09 -3.70
C HIS A 7 18.03 -12.59 -4.84
N ILE A 8 18.40 -13.75 -5.40
CA ILE A 8 17.80 -14.37 -6.59
C ILE A 8 16.29 -14.63 -6.41
N ASN A 9 15.86 -14.92 -5.18
CA ASN A 9 14.46 -15.23 -4.81
C ASN A 9 13.48 -14.06 -4.99
N PHE A 10 14.00 -12.85 -5.15
CA PHE A 10 13.19 -11.67 -5.34
C PHE A 10 12.85 -11.47 -6.82
N LEU A 11 13.71 -11.82 -7.77
CA LEU A 11 13.51 -11.46 -9.19
C LEU A 11 12.46 -12.35 -9.88
N THR A 12 11.44 -11.73 -10.46
CA THR A 12 10.45 -12.39 -11.33
C THR A 12 10.78 -12.11 -12.80
N LYS A 13 10.94 -13.16 -13.62
CA LYS A 13 11.40 -13.01 -15.03
C LYS A 13 10.32 -12.53 -16.00
N THR A 14 9.04 -12.78 -15.71
CA THR A 14 7.95 -12.63 -16.70
C THR A 14 6.86 -11.63 -16.28
N LYS A 15 6.71 -11.36 -14.98
CA LYS A 15 5.73 -10.42 -14.44
C LYS A 15 6.43 -9.47 -13.48
N PRO A 16 6.32 -8.14 -13.64
CA PRO A 16 6.95 -7.21 -12.70
C PRO A 16 6.36 -7.38 -11.30
N ARG A 17 7.18 -7.16 -10.29
CA ARG A 17 6.70 -7.11 -8.91
C ARG A 17 6.05 -5.76 -8.66
N VAL A 18 4.77 -5.81 -8.32
CA VAL A 18 3.96 -4.62 -8.03
C VAL A 18 3.62 -4.62 -6.54
N LEU A 19 3.80 -3.46 -5.92
CA LEU A 19 3.31 -3.15 -4.58
C LEU A 19 2.26 -2.05 -4.73
N LEU A 20 1.00 -2.36 -4.41
CA LEU A 20 -0.03 -1.36 -4.30
C LEU A 20 0.15 -0.62 -2.97
N VAL A 21 0.38 0.68 -3.05
CA VAL A 21 0.46 1.56 -1.88
C VAL A 21 -0.79 2.42 -1.83
N THR A 22 -1.45 2.45 -0.69
CA THR A 22 -2.61 3.30 -0.42
C THR A 22 -2.53 3.77 1.03
N GLY A 23 -3.29 4.78 1.42
CA GLY A 23 -3.36 5.22 2.81
C GLY A 23 -4.52 6.16 3.05
N SER A 24 -4.68 6.55 4.30
CA SER A 24 -5.62 7.58 4.74
C SER A 24 -4.99 8.41 5.85
N SER A 25 -5.65 9.49 6.25
CA SER A 25 -5.29 10.21 7.46
C SER A 25 -5.34 9.30 8.69
N LEU A 26 -4.49 9.60 9.68
CA LEU A 26 -4.48 8.99 11.01
C LEU A 26 -5.75 9.27 11.80
N LYS A 27 -6.33 10.45 11.58
CA LYS A 27 -7.50 10.92 12.31
C LYS A 27 -8.76 10.29 11.70
N PRO A 28 -9.79 9.98 12.52
CA PRO A 28 -11.10 9.63 12.00
C PRO A 28 -11.60 10.67 11.01
N CYS A 29 -12.40 10.23 10.03
CA CYS A 29 -13.06 11.16 9.14
C CYS A 29 -13.97 12.10 9.93
N GLU A 30 -14.04 13.38 9.53
CA GLU A 30 -14.97 14.35 10.14
C GLU A 30 -16.42 13.87 10.07
N ASN A 31 -16.75 13.20 8.96
CA ASN A 31 -18.02 12.51 8.80
C ASN A 31 -17.86 11.02 9.13
N PRO A 32 -18.60 10.46 10.09
CA PRO A 32 -18.47 9.06 10.52
C PRO A 32 -18.77 8.04 9.39
N ILE A 33 -19.55 8.41 8.37
CA ILE A 33 -19.75 7.53 7.22
C ILE A 33 -18.49 7.39 6.36
N GLY A 34 -17.57 8.35 6.43
CA GLY A 34 -16.31 8.37 5.69
C GLY A 34 -15.44 7.16 6.01
N ASP A 35 -15.35 6.79 7.29
CA ASP A 35 -14.59 5.60 7.72
C ASP A 35 -15.16 4.32 7.11
N GLN A 36 -16.49 4.23 6.97
CA GLN A 36 -17.12 3.09 6.29
C GLN A 36 -16.77 3.04 4.80
N TYR A 37 -16.65 4.19 4.13
CA TYR A 37 -16.19 4.25 2.74
C TYR A 37 -14.71 3.87 2.62
N LEU A 38 -13.86 4.28 3.55
CA LEU A 38 -12.46 3.85 3.59
C LEU A 38 -12.35 2.33 3.75
N LEU A 39 -13.17 1.72 4.61
CA LEU A 39 -13.24 0.26 4.78
C LEU A 39 -13.70 -0.46 3.51
N LYS A 40 -14.71 0.06 2.80
CA LYS A 40 -15.15 -0.48 1.51
C LYS A 40 -14.05 -0.35 0.44
N SER A 41 -13.35 0.78 0.42
CA SER A 41 -12.25 1.07 -0.51
C SER A 41 -11.08 0.13 -0.32
N ILE A 42 -10.66 -0.14 0.93
CA ILE A 42 -9.57 -1.09 1.19
C ILE A 42 -9.99 -2.52 0.89
N LYS A 43 -11.22 -2.92 1.22
CA LYS A 43 -11.74 -4.24 0.84
C LYS A 43 -11.64 -4.46 -0.67
N ASN A 44 -12.11 -3.51 -1.47
CA ASN A 44 -12.04 -3.60 -2.92
C ASN A 44 -10.59 -3.76 -3.44
N LYS A 45 -9.64 -3.00 -2.89
CA LYS A 45 -8.22 -3.10 -3.26
C LYS A 45 -7.60 -4.43 -2.84
N ILE A 46 -7.95 -4.95 -1.65
CA ILE A 46 -7.50 -6.27 -1.18
C ILE A 46 -8.01 -7.36 -2.11
N ASP A 47 -9.31 -7.33 -2.44
CA ASP A 47 -9.94 -8.33 -3.31
C ASP A 47 -9.25 -8.34 -4.70
N TYR A 48 -8.98 -7.16 -5.27
CA TYR A 48 -8.20 -7.03 -6.52
C TYR A 48 -6.75 -7.55 -6.37
N CYS A 49 -6.06 -7.17 -5.30
CA CYS A 49 -4.67 -7.56 -5.07
C CYS A 49 -4.53 -9.07 -4.89
N CYS A 50 -5.46 -9.72 -4.20
CA CYS A 50 -5.52 -11.16 -4.03
C CYS A 50 -5.68 -11.88 -5.38
N LEU A 51 -6.60 -11.42 -6.24
CA LEU A 51 -6.84 -12.01 -7.56
C LEU A 51 -5.62 -11.87 -8.49
N HIS A 52 -4.90 -10.75 -8.39
CA HIS A 52 -3.77 -10.45 -9.27
C HIS A 52 -2.39 -10.76 -8.66
N SER A 53 -2.32 -11.39 -7.49
CA SER A 53 -1.08 -11.66 -6.74
C SER A 53 -0.21 -10.42 -6.54
N ILE A 54 -0.84 -9.28 -6.24
CA ILE A 54 -0.20 -8.00 -5.94
C ILE A 54 -0.11 -7.87 -4.42
N LYS A 55 1.03 -7.40 -3.90
CA LYS A 55 1.15 -7.08 -2.48
C LYS A 55 0.57 -5.69 -2.23
N ILE A 56 -0.03 -5.48 -1.06
CA ILE A 56 -0.60 -4.19 -0.67
C ILE A 56 0.08 -3.69 0.60
N PHE A 57 0.34 -2.38 0.65
CA PHE A 57 0.78 -1.65 1.84
C PHE A 57 -0.20 -0.51 2.10
N TYR A 58 -0.76 -0.48 3.31
CA TYR A 58 -1.68 0.57 3.75
C TYR A 58 -0.96 1.49 4.74
N ASN A 59 -0.69 2.73 4.33
CA ASN A 59 -0.07 3.71 5.21
C ASN A 59 -1.11 4.37 6.11
N LEU A 60 -0.89 4.27 7.41
CA LEU A 60 -1.63 4.99 8.45
C LEU A 60 -0.69 5.92 9.24
N ALA A 61 0.48 6.28 8.72
CA ALA A 61 1.43 7.15 9.41
C ALA A 61 1.72 8.41 8.60
N LEU A 62 1.84 9.54 9.31
CA LEU A 62 2.44 10.75 8.76
C LEU A 62 3.96 10.63 8.91
N LEU A 63 4.66 10.46 7.78
CA LEU A 63 6.11 10.27 7.77
C LEU A 63 6.87 11.59 7.87
N ASP A 64 6.28 12.67 7.36
CA ASP A 64 6.84 14.01 7.36
C ASP A 64 5.69 15.02 7.51
N THR A 65 5.81 15.94 8.46
CA THR A 65 4.82 16.98 8.74
C THR A 65 4.74 18.04 7.66
N GLU A 66 5.84 18.32 6.96
CA GLU A 66 5.89 19.31 5.88
C GLU A 66 5.16 18.82 4.62
N MET A 67 4.94 17.50 4.52
CA MET A 67 4.25 16.82 3.42
C MET A 67 2.86 16.32 3.86
N ALA A 68 2.22 17.01 4.80
CA ALA A 68 0.89 16.63 5.27
C ALA A 68 -0.19 16.89 4.22
N GLY A 69 -1.00 15.87 3.95
CA GLY A 69 -2.07 15.94 2.96
C GLY A 69 -1.60 15.60 1.54
N PHE A 70 -2.45 15.87 0.57
CA PHE A 70 -2.17 15.80 -0.87
C PHE A 70 -2.57 17.12 -1.51
#